data_AF-A0A970F3U0-F1
#
_entry.id   AF-A0A970F3U0-F1
#
_cell.length_a   1.000
_cell.length_b   1.000
_cell.length_c   1.000
_cell.angle_alpha   90.00
_cell.angle_beta   90.00
_cell.angle_gamma   90.00
#
_symmetry.space_group_name_H-M   'P 1'
#
loop_
_entity.id
_entity.type
_entity.pdbx_description
1 polymer ?
#
loop_
_entity_poly.entity_id
_entity_poly.type
_entity_poly.pdbx_seq_one_letter_code
_entity_poly.pdbx_strand_id
1 'polypeptide(L)'
;MRKKGTKKRYSAFTLLEMMIVLLIISVLILLFIPNLSSQKDSIINKSDQAIAETIITEIELVKFDKDGKIDESDIEKILGENTKKQEVYEKYVKGKLELP
;
A
#
# COMPACT_ATOMS: atom_id res chain seq x y z
N MET A 1 -2.21 -59.44 41.01
CA MET A 1 -2.47 -57.99 40.89
C MET A 1 -1.32 -57.32 40.17
N ARG A 2 -1.54 -56.71 38.99
CA ARG A 2 -0.49 -56.10 38.16
C ARG A 2 -0.52 -54.58 38.35
N LYS A 3 0.46 -54.00 39.04
CA LYS A 3 0.54 -52.54 39.28
C LYS A 3 0.80 -51.82 37.95
N LYS A 4 -0.19 -51.09 37.44
CA LYS A 4 -0.05 -50.18 36.30
C LYS A 4 0.62 -48.89 36.79
N GLY A 5 1.86 -48.64 36.37
CA GLY A 5 2.55 -47.38 36.66
C GLY A 5 1.93 -46.23 35.86
N THR A 6 1.52 -45.17 36.54
CA THR A 6 0.93 -43.97 35.94
C THR A 6 2.06 -43.07 35.40
N LYS A 7 2.16 -42.92 34.07
CA LYS A 7 3.08 -41.95 33.45
C LYS A 7 2.59 -40.53 33.77
N LYS A 8 3.35 -39.75 34.54
CA LYS A 8 3.09 -38.31 34.74
C LYS A 8 3.22 -37.60 33.39
N ARG A 9 2.15 -36.92 32.95
CA ARG A 9 2.20 -36.01 31.81
C ARG A 9 2.68 -34.65 32.31
N TYR A 10 3.81 -34.19 31.79
CA TYR A 10 4.26 -32.82 32.04
C TYR A 10 3.50 -31.87 31.13
N SER A 11 3.05 -30.75 31.67
CA SER A 11 2.42 -29.67 30.92
C SER A 11 3.48 -29.01 30.04
N ALA A 12 3.42 -29.23 28.72
CA ALA A 12 4.30 -28.61 27.72
C ALA A 12 3.78 -27.22 27.30
N PHE A 13 3.45 -26.39 28.28
CA PHE A 13 3.02 -25.00 28.07
C PHE A 13 3.52 -24.19 29.26
N THR A 14 4.85 -24.15 29.41
CA THR A 14 5.50 -23.41 30.50
C THR A 14 5.70 -21.96 30.12
N LEU A 15 5.85 -21.08 31.11
CA LEU A 15 6.25 -19.68 30.86
C LEU A 15 7.58 -19.59 30.09
N LEU A 16 8.51 -20.51 30.36
CA LEU A 16 9.79 -20.61 29.66
C LEU A 16 9.61 -20.79 28.15
N GLU A 17 8.67 -21.64 27.75
CA GLU A 17 8.36 -21.89 26.34
C GLU A 17 7.83 -20.64 25.66
N MET A 18 6.95 -19.89 26.33
CA MET A 18 6.48 -18.60 25.82
C MET A 18 7.59 -17.55 25.73
N MET A 19 8.54 -17.52 26.67
CA MET A 19 9.68 -16.59 26.62
C MET A 19 10.59 -16.87 25.41
N ILE A 20 10.88 -18.14 25.14
CA ILE A 20 11.70 -18.55 23.99
C ILE A 20 10.95 -18.24 22.68
N VAL A 21 9.63 -18.44 22.64
CA VAL A 21 8.81 -18.09 21.46
C VAL A 21 8.85 -16.60 21.17
N LEU A 22 8.69 -15.73 22.18
CA LEU A 22 8.78 -14.28 21.99
C LEU A 22 10.18 -13.85 21.52
N LEU A 23 11.24 -14.49 22.04
CA LEU A 23 12.61 -14.26 21.60
C LEU A 23 12.78 -14.61 20.11
N ILE A 24 12.30 -15.78 19.68
CA ILE A 24 12.41 -16.23 18.29
C ILE A 24 11.61 -15.30 17.36
N ILE A 25 10.37 -14.97 17.71
CA ILE A 25 9.51 -14.08 16.88
C ILE A 25 10.15 -12.70 16.73
N SER A 26 10.77 -12.15 17.80
CA SER A 26 11.49 -10.88 17.73
C SER A 26 12.61 -10.90 16.68
N VAL A 27 13.45 -11.94 16.68
CA VAL A 27 14.52 -12.10 15.68
C VAL A 27 13.96 -12.28 14.28
N LEU A 28 12.89 -13.06 14.11
CA LEU A 28 12.23 -13.26 12.82
C LEU A 28 11.70 -11.93 12.26
N ILE A 29 10.99 -11.14 13.06
CA ILE A 29 10.45 -9.83 12.66
C ILE A 29 11.56 -8.90 12.18
N LEU A 30 12.70 -8.86 12.88
CA LEU A 30 13.87 -8.05 12.49
C LEU A 30 14.46 -8.47 11.12
N LEU A 31 14.35 -9.74 10.73
CA LEU A 31 14.77 -10.22 9.41
C LEU A 31 13.73 -9.94 8.32
N PHE A 32 12.44 -9.92 8.65
CA PHE A 32 11.34 -9.70 7.68
C PHE A 32 11.03 -8.22 7.41
N ILE A 33 11.05 -7.35 8.41
CA ILE A 33 10.80 -5.90 8.26
C ILE A 33 11.68 -5.24 7.18
N PRO A 34 13.02 -5.43 7.15
CA PRO A 34 13.86 -4.77 6.14
C PRO A 34 13.48 -5.20 4.72
N ASN A 35 13.05 -6.45 4.53
CA ASN A 35 12.62 -6.98 3.24
C ASN A 35 11.19 -6.53 2.83
N LEU A 36 10.36 -6.10 3.78
CA LEU A 36 9.05 -5.49 3.52
C LEU A 36 9.14 -3.99 3.21
N SER A 37 10.08 -3.27 3.82
CA SER A 37 10.23 -1.82 3.64
C SER A 37 10.50 -1.42 2.18
N SER A 38 11.31 -2.20 1.45
CA SER A 38 11.67 -1.91 0.05
C SER A 38 10.51 -2.08 -0.94
N GLN A 39 9.49 -2.86 -0.59
CA GLN A 39 8.32 -3.05 -1.44
C GLN A 39 7.34 -1.87 -1.35
N LYS A 40 7.33 -1.14 -0.23
CA LYS A 40 6.45 0.00 -0.01
C LYS A 40 6.59 1.06 -1.09
N ASP A 41 7.81 1.41 -1.49
CA ASP A 41 8.06 2.45 -2.49
C ASP A 41 7.59 2.03 -3.89
N SER A 42 7.83 0.78 -4.28
CA SER A 42 7.35 0.25 -5.55
C SER A 42 5.82 0.20 -5.63
N ILE A 43 5.16 -0.14 -4.51
CA ILE A 43 3.70 -0.15 -4.39
C ILE A 43 3.14 1.27 -4.46
N ILE A 44 3.77 2.24 -3.77
CA ILE A 44 3.38 3.65 -3.82
C ILE A 44 3.49 4.18 -5.25
N ASN A 45 4.61 3.94 -5.94
CA ASN A 45 4.79 4.40 -7.33
C ASN A 45 3.76 3.76 -8.28
N LYS A 46 3.45 2.46 -8.12
CA LYS A 46 2.42 1.80 -8.92
C LYS A 46 1.01 2.34 -8.61
N SER A 47 0.76 2.69 -7.36
CA SER A 47 -0.48 3.37 -6.94
C SER A 47 -0.59 4.77 -7.55
N ASP A 48 0.48 5.56 -7.52
CA ASP A 48 0.51 6.90 -8.13
C ASP A 48 0.27 6.82 -9.64
N GLN A 49 0.87 5.84 -10.32
CA GLN A 49 0.68 5.64 -11.75
C GLN A 49 -0.78 5.32 -12.09
N ALA A 50 -1.44 4.44 -11.34
CA ALA A 50 -2.85 4.11 -11.57
C ALA A 50 -3.77 5.34 -11.36
N ILE A 51 -3.45 6.18 -10.37
CA ILE A 51 -4.17 7.45 -10.15
C ILE A 51 -3.93 8.39 -11.34
N ALA A 52 -2.70 8.50 -11.84
CA ALA A 52 -2.37 9.33 -13.00
C ALA A 52 -3.13 8.88 -14.26
N GLU A 53 -3.20 7.56 -14.51
CA GLU A 53 -3.97 6.99 -15.62
C GLU A 53 -5.46 7.32 -15.54
N THR A 54 -6.03 7.32 -14.31
CA THR A 54 -7.43 7.70 -14.09
C THR A 54 -7.66 9.18 -14.39
N ILE A 55 -6.77 10.06 -13.93
CA ILE A 55 -6.82 11.51 -14.21
C ILE A 55 -6.71 11.77 -15.72
N ILE A 56 -5.79 11.11 -16.42
CA ILE A 56 -5.63 11.25 -17.88
C ILE A 56 -6.89 10.79 -18.59
N THR A 57 -7.47 9.66 -18.19
CA THR A 57 -8.73 9.17 -18.76
C THR A 57 -9.87 10.18 -18.53
N GLU A 58 -9.98 10.76 -17.33
CA GLU A 58 -10.97 11.80 -17.03
C GLU A 58 -10.75 13.06 -17.91
N ILE A 59 -9.50 13.47 -18.12
CA ILE A 59 -9.14 14.58 -19.02
C ILE A 59 -9.51 14.27 -20.48
N GLU A 60 -9.20 13.06 -20.96
CA GLU A 60 -9.51 12.63 -22.33
C GLU A 60 -11.02 12.59 -22.58
N LEU A 61 -11.81 12.12 -21.60
CA LEU A 61 -13.28 12.14 -21.67
C LEU A 61 -13.82 13.57 -21.77
N VAL A 62 -13.32 14.50 -20.94
CA VAL A 62 -13.74 15.90 -21.01
C VAL A 62 -13.34 16.54 -22.32
N LYS A 63 -12.12 16.27 -22.82
CA LYS A 63 -11.67 16.74 -24.13
C LYS A 63 -12.54 16.20 -25.26
N PHE A 64 -12.98 14.94 -25.17
CA PHE A 64 -13.87 14.34 -26.15
C PHE A 64 -15.24 15.05 -26.16
N ASP A 65 -15.79 15.36 -25.00
CA ASP A 65 -17.09 16.05 -24.88
C ASP A 65 -17.04 17.53 -25.30
N LYS A 66 -15.87 18.17 -25.22
CA LYS A 66 -15.67 19.61 -25.46
C LYS A 66 -14.85 19.95 -26.71
N ASP A 67 -14.84 19.11 -27.74
CA ASP A 67 -14.11 19.33 -28.99
C ASP A 67 -12.61 19.67 -28.79
N GLY A 68 -11.96 18.93 -27.88
CA GLY A 68 -10.54 19.06 -27.58
C GLY A 68 -10.15 20.20 -26.64
N LYS A 69 -11.12 20.98 -26.15
CA LYS A 69 -10.88 22.07 -25.21
C LYS A 69 -10.97 21.57 -23.77
N ILE A 70 -9.96 21.91 -22.96
CA ILE A 70 -9.99 21.69 -21.52
C ILE A 70 -9.66 23.00 -20.83
N ASP A 71 -10.51 23.40 -19.89
CA ASP A 71 -10.31 24.62 -19.11
C ASP A 71 -9.76 24.28 -17.73
N GLU A 72 -9.13 25.25 -17.08
CA GLU A 72 -8.59 25.11 -15.72
C GLU A 72 -9.69 24.68 -14.72
N SER A 73 -10.92 25.15 -14.92
CA SER A 73 -12.10 24.76 -14.13
C SER A 73 -12.49 23.27 -14.27
N ASP A 74 -12.14 22.62 -15.37
CA ASP A 74 -12.40 21.18 -15.55
C ASP A 74 -11.34 20.36 -14.82
N ILE A 75 -10.09 20.82 -14.82
CA ILE A 75 -9.01 20.20 -14.06
C ILE A 75 -9.31 20.31 -12.56
N GLU A 76 -9.79 21.46 -12.08
CA GLU A 76 -10.23 21.62 -10.69
C GLU A 76 -11.35 20.63 -10.31
N LYS A 77 -12.31 20.37 -11.21
CA LYS A 77 -13.37 19.37 -10.98
C LYS A 77 -12.85 17.94 -10.94
N ILE A 78 -11.89 17.60 -11.81
CA ILE A 78 -11.24 16.29 -11.92
C ILE A 78 -10.43 15.97 -10.66
N LEU A 79 -9.68 16.95 -10.15
CA LEU A 79 -8.85 16.82 -8.96
C LEU A 79 -9.70 16.89 -7.68
N GLY A 80 -10.71 17.75 -7.67
CA GLY A 80 -11.54 18.03 -6.51
C GLY A 80 -10.71 18.39 -5.27
N GLU A 81 -11.22 18.03 -4.09
CA GLU A 81 -10.50 18.17 -2.82
C GLU A 81 -9.56 16.97 -2.51
N ASN A 82 -9.31 16.10 -3.48
CA ASN A 82 -8.50 14.90 -3.24
C ASN A 82 -7.00 15.24 -3.28
N THR A 83 -6.39 15.34 -2.09
CA THR A 83 -4.97 15.68 -1.92
C THR A 83 -4.03 14.75 -2.67
N LYS A 84 -4.37 13.46 -2.82
CA LYS A 84 -3.54 12.51 -3.58
C LYS A 84 -3.64 12.72 -5.07
N LYS A 85 -4.85 13.00 -5.61
CA LYS A 85 -5.00 13.34 -7.03
C LYS A 85 -4.21 14.62 -7.36
N GLN A 86 -4.24 15.62 -6.48
CA GLN A 86 -3.48 16.87 -6.63
C GLN A 86 -1.97 16.62 -6.66
N GLU A 87 -1.43 15.85 -5.71
CA GLU A 87 -0.01 15.50 -5.67
C GLU A 87 0.44 14.73 -6.92
N VAL A 88 -0.35 13.73 -7.33
CA VAL A 88 -0.06 12.92 -8.52
C VAL A 88 -0.17 13.75 -9.80
N TYR A 89 -1.15 14.66 -9.89
CA TYR A 89 -1.31 15.56 -11.02
C TYR A 89 -0.09 16.47 -11.21
N GLU A 90 0.37 17.12 -10.14
CA GLU A 90 1.56 17.98 -10.16
C GLU A 90 2.83 17.19 -10.55
N LYS A 91 2.97 15.95 -10.05
CA LYS A 91 4.16 15.11 -10.27
C LYS A 91 4.22 14.44 -11.64
N TYR A 92 3.09 14.02 -12.21
CA TYR A 92 3.06 13.16 -13.41
C TYR A 92 2.32 13.74 -14.62
N VAL A 93 1.38 14.66 -14.41
CA VAL A 93 0.42 15.08 -15.45
C VAL A 93 0.66 16.52 -15.90
N LYS A 94 0.90 17.46 -14.97
CA LYS A 94 1.03 18.91 -15.26
C LYS A 94 2.08 19.23 -16.32
N GLY A 95 3.25 18.59 -16.26
CA GLY A 95 4.32 18.80 -17.24
C GLY A 95 4.09 18.16 -18.62
N LYS A 96 3.06 17.30 -18.74
CA LYS A 96 2.67 16.65 -20.01
C LYS A 96 1.45 17.30 -20.66
N LEU A 97 0.79 18.22 -19.96
CA LEU A 97 -0.32 18.99 -20.52
C LEU A 97 0.26 20.17 -21.30
N GLU A 98 0.35 20.04 -22.62
CA GLU A 98 0.41 21.22 -23.49
C GLU A 98 -0.96 21.88 -23.46
N LEU A 99 -1.11 22.89 -22.60
CA LEU A 99 -2.23 23.80 -22.63
C LEU A 99 -2.04 24.74 -23.84
N PRO A 100 -3.02 24.87 -24.75
CA PRO A 100 -2.98 25.89 -25.80
C PRO A 100 -3.01 27.31 -25.22
#